data_AF-A0AAV6TTH2-F1
#
_entry.id   AF-A0AAV6TTH2-F1
#
_cell.length_a   1.000
_cell.length_b   1.000
_cell.length_c   1.000
_cell.angle_alpha   90.00
_cell.angle_beta   90.00
_cell.angle_gamma   90.00
#
_symmetry.space_group_name_H-M   'P 1'
#
loop_
_entity.id
_entity.type
_entity.pdbx_description
1 polymer ?
#
loop_
_entity_poly.entity_id
_entity_poly.type
_entity_poly.pdbx_seq_one_letter_code
_entity_poly.pdbx_strand_id
1 'polypeptide(L)'
;MSSEMGEIKEAIKNSLDNLKIDLTNHSMPSTSASPTYADIIGRENNNTTTMFVDLPTDGEGGKDFKGFKNKLESLLTNENVKCNGIFETKKGVKISAPSLTDAHKIRDYLSKTETFSNLKVNVITKELPKFIVKFTNVGEEEKFMEQLTLKNPILKDISLKPLFKITLNDQYHWILEVPSNAYRIFSNLGFVFLGLSKHKIMEFLSIKHCKKCALYGHTTKRCPYAEDRCLKCGELAHQGTCVLSCFTCKTKNKSNYGFNEICKTNHRIASINCPEYRKQERLARSRIDHGN
;
A
#
# COMPACT_ATOMS: atom_id res chain seq x y z
N MET A 1 46.44 -24.77 1.93
CA MET A 1 45.85 -23.55 1.33
C MET A 1 45.26 -23.75 -0.07
N SER A 2 45.77 -24.64 -0.94
CA SER A 2 45.18 -24.86 -2.28
C SER A 2 44.00 -25.84 -2.34
N SER A 3 43.82 -26.73 -1.35
CA SER A 3 42.69 -27.69 -1.36
C SER A 3 41.41 -27.15 -0.72
N GLU A 4 41.52 -26.32 0.33
CA GLU A 4 40.36 -25.68 0.99
C GLU A 4 39.60 -24.72 0.06
N MET A 5 40.33 -24.02 -0.82
CA MET A 5 39.72 -23.18 -1.86
C MET A 5 38.99 -23.98 -2.95
N GLY A 6 39.35 -25.25 -3.14
CA GLY A 6 38.64 -26.18 -4.04
C GLY A 6 37.30 -26.61 -3.46
N GLU A 7 37.30 -27.00 -2.18
CA GLU A 7 36.09 -27.43 -1.46
C GLU A 7 35.06 -26.31 -1.32
N ILE A 8 35.50 -25.06 -1.10
CA ILE A 8 34.60 -23.89 -1.06
C ILE A 8 33.96 -23.63 -2.44
N LYS A 9 34.70 -23.80 -3.54
CA LYS A 9 34.16 -23.63 -4.89
C LYS A 9 33.15 -24.74 -5.24
N GLU A 10 33.42 -25.97 -4.83
CA GLU A 10 32.52 -27.12 -4.98
C GLU A 10 31.21 -26.90 -4.21
N ALA A 11 31.31 -26.42 -2.95
CA ALA A 11 30.15 -26.11 -2.11
C ALA A 11 29.29 -24.97 -2.69
N ILE A 12 29.91 -23.91 -3.22
CA ILE A 12 29.19 -22.80 -3.87
C ILE A 12 28.49 -23.27 -5.14
N LYS A 13 29.14 -24.12 -5.94
CA LYS A 13 28.54 -24.68 -7.16
C LYS A 13 27.33 -25.56 -6.83
N ASN A 14 27.44 -26.43 -5.83
CA ASN A 14 26.33 -27.27 -5.37
C ASN A 14 25.16 -26.44 -4.79
N SER A 15 25.44 -25.35 -4.06
CA SER A 15 24.39 -24.42 -3.63
C SER A 15 23.71 -23.68 -4.78
N LEU A 16 24.46 -23.30 -5.83
CA LEU A 16 23.90 -22.65 -7.02
C LEU A 16 23.05 -23.60 -7.87
N ASP A 17 23.42 -24.87 -7.97
CA ASP A 17 22.65 -25.87 -8.72
C ASP A 17 21.39 -26.30 -7.95
N ASN A 18 21.43 -26.36 -6.62
CA ASN A 18 20.22 -26.55 -5.80
C ASN A 18 19.23 -25.37 -5.90
N LEU A 19 19.73 -24.13 -5.98
CA LEU A 19 18.89 -22.94 -6.23
C LEU A 19 18.22 -22.96 -7.61
N LYS A 20 18.86 -23.56 -8.63
CA LYS A 20 18.24 -23.73 -9.95
C LYS A 20 17.12 -24.78 -9.95
N ILE A 21 17.26 -25.84 -9.15
CA ILE A 21 16.25 -26.91 -9.02
C ILE A 21 15.01 -26.40 -8.26
N ASP A 22 15.19 -25.55 -7.25
CA ASP A 22 14.07 -24.95 -6.51
C ASP A 22 13.28 -23.92 -7.32
N LEU A 23 13.89 -23.25 -8.31
CA LEU A 23 13.20 -22.37 -9.25
C LEU A 23 12.32 -23.14 -10.25
N THR A 24 12.57 -24.43 -10.48
CA THR A 24 11.78 -25.27 -11.39
C THR A 24 10.58 -25.96 -10.73
N ASN A 25 10.51 -26.04 -9.40
CA ASN A 25 9.47 -26.81 -8.68
C ASN A 25 8.43 -25.97 -7.92
N HIS A 26 8.42 -24.64 -8.12
CA HIS A 26 7.31 -23.77 -7.70
C HIS A 26 6.49 -23.24 -8.89
N SER A 27 6.05 -24.15 -9.76
CA SER A 27 4.88 -23.88 -10.60
C SER A 27 3.61 -23.92 -9.74
N MET A 28 3.17 -22.75 -9.28
CA MET A 28 1.77 -22.52 -8.88
C MET A 28 0.84 -22.96 -10.02
N PRO A 29 -0.31 -23.60 -9.74
CA PRO A 29 -1.29 -23.89 -10.79
C PRO A 29 -1.77 -22.57 -11.41
N SER A 30 -1.35 -22.34 -12.65
CA SER A 30 -1.82 -21.24 -13.49
C SER A 30 -3.22 -21.55 -14.01
N THR A 31 -4.24 -21.22 -13.23
CA THR A 31 -5.57 -20.92 -13.79
C THR A 31 -5.66 -19.43 -14.06
N SER A 32 -4.83 -18.94 -14.99
CA SER A 32 -5.07 -17.66 -15.63
C SER A 32 -5.74 -17.95 -16.96
N ALA A 33 -7.04 -17.66 -17.06
CA ALA A 33 -7.61 -17.36 -18.36
C ALA A 33 -6.73 -16.29 -19.02
N SER A 34 -6.35 -16.51 -20.28
CA SER A 34 -5.61 -15.53 -21.06
C SER A 34 -6.36 -14.19 -21.01
N PRO A 35 -5.67 -13.07 -20.76
CA PRO A 35 -6.31 -11.77 -20.70
C PRO A 35 -7.11 -11.55 -21.98
N THR A 36 -8.35 -11.10 -21.83
CA THR A 36 -9.18 -10.79 -22.98
C THR A 36 -8.61 -9.59 -23.73
N TYR A 37 -8.98 -9.43 -25.00
CA TYR A 37 -8.60 -8.24 -25.78
C TYR A 37 -8.94 -6.92 -25.05
N ALA A 38 -10.04 -6.89 -24.27
CA ALA A 38 -10.39 -5.76 -23.41
C ALA A 38 -9.43 -5.57 -22.21
N ASP A 39 -8.91 -6.66 -21.62
CA ASP A 39 -7.90 -6.60 -20.55
C ASP A 39 -6.53 -6.14 -21.06
N ILE A 40 -6.23 -6.40 -22.34
CA ILE A 40 -5.01 -5.94 -23.02
C ILE A 40 -5.10 -4.45 -23.36
N ILE A 41 -6.25 -3.97 -23.85
CA ILE A 41 -6.47 -2.54 -24.14
C ILE A 41 -6.61 -1.70 -22.85
N GLY A 42 -7.16 -2.27 -21.76
CA GLY A 42 -7.21 -1.60 -20.46
C GLY A 42 -5.86 -1.48 -19.74
N ARG A 43 -4.81 -2.14 -20.26
CA ARG A 43 -3.43 -2.13 -19.75
C ARG A 43 -2.50 -1.20 -20.55
N GLU A 44 -3.04 -0.22 -21.26
CA GLU A 44 -2.19 0.91 -21.64
C GLU A 44 -1.66 1.57 -20.37
N ASN A 45 -0.33 1.59 -20.25
CA ASN A 45 0.45 2.38 -19.30
C ASN A 45 0.13 3.86 -19.53
N ASN A 46 -1.06 4.26 -19.13
CA ASN A 46 -1.46 5.64 -19.09
C ASN A 46 -0.78 6.19 -17.85
N ASN A 47 0.42 6.74 -18.05
CA ASN A 47 1.28 7.48 -17.11
C ASN A 47 0.60 8.76 -16.57
N THR A 48 -0.71 8.66 -16.35
CA THR A 48 -1.62 9.73 -16.03
C THR A 48 -1.51 10.04 -14.56
N THR A 49 -1.37 11.32 -14.26
CA THR A 49 -1.30 11.80 -12.89
C THR A 49 -2.68 12.27 -12.48
N THR A 50 -3.19 11.74 -11.37
CA THR A 50 -4.47 12.15 -10.83
C THR A 50 -4.28 13.29 -9.84
N MET A 51 -5.13 14.30 -9.92
CA MET A 51 -5.28 15.32 -8.88
C MET A 51 -6.67 15.23 -8.25
N PHE A 52 -6.76 15.58 -6.98
CA PHE A 52 -8.01 15.71 -6.25
C PHE A 52 -8.18 17.15 -5.78
N VAL A 53 -9.27 17.77 -6.20
CA VAL A 53 -9.66 19.12 -5.80
C VAL A 53 -10.75 18.99 -4.75
N ASP A 54 -10.44 19.37 -3.52
CA ASP A 54 -11.42 19.47 -2.44
C ASP A 54 -12.36 20.65 -2.73
N LEU A 55 -13.67 20.44 -2.64
CA LEU A 55 -14.64 21.52 -2.69
C LEU A 55 -14.69 22.26 -1.34
N PRO A 56 -14.72 23.60 -1.33
CA PRO A 56 -14.94 24.35 -0.09
C PRO A 56 -16.26 23.93 0.54
N THR A 57 -16.28 23.78 1.85
CA THR A 57 -17.50 23.52 2.62
C THR A 57 -18.11 24.85 3.04
N ASP A 58 -18.57 25.63 2.08
CA ASP A 58 -19.14 26.94 2.37
C ASP A 58 -20.67 26.79 2.39
N GLY A 59 -21.23 26.94 3.59
CA GLY A 59 -22.62 27.31 3.93
C GLY A 59 -23.79 26.73 3.13
N GLU A 60 -24.60 25.89 3.81
CA GLU A 60 -26.05 25.62 3.62
C GLU A 60 -26.66 25.38 2.23
N GLY A 61 -25.90 25.45 1.14
CA GLY A 61 -26.27 25.00 -0.19
C GLY A 61 -25.67 23.63 -0.47
N GLY A 62 -26.45 22.71 -1.04
CA GLY A 62 -25.92 21.43 -1.51
C GLY A 62 -24.68 21.65 -2.39
N LYS A 63 -23.65 20.82 -2.21
CA LYS A 63 -22.41 20.90 -3.00
C LYS A 63 -22.75 20.72 -4.49
N ASP A 64 -22.71 21.80 -5.27
CA ASP A 64 -22.92 21.74 -6.72
C ASP A 64 -21.64 21.23 -7.42
N PHE A 65 -21.44 19.90 -7.35
CA PHE A 65 -20.31 19.23 -8.00
C PHE A 65 -20.33 19.41 -9.53
N LYS A 66 -21.53 19.45 -10.13
CA LYS A 66 -21.72 19.49 -11.57
C LYS A 66 -21.42 20.88 -12.14
N GLY A 67 -21.95 21.94 -11.52
CA GLY A 67 -21.63 23.32 -11.89
C GLY A 67 -20.16 23.64 -11.66
N PHE A 68 -19.57 23.12 -10.57
CA PHE A 68 -18.14 23.27 -10.32
C PHE A 68 -17.27 22.53 -11.35
N LYS A 69 -17.63 21.30 -11.71
CA LYS A 69 -16.97 20.55 -12.80
C LYS A 69 -17.03 21.33 -14.11
N ASN A 70 -18.20 21.83 -14.50
CA ASN A 70 -18.36 22.56 -15.76
C ASN A 70 -17.50 23.84 -15.81
N LYS A 71 -17.38 24.55 -14.68
CA LYS A 71 -16.47 25.72 -14.56
C LYS A 71 -15.00 25.34 -14.69
N LEU A 72 -14.60 24.20 -14.13
CA LEU A 72 -13.24 23.66 -14.29
C LEU A 72 -12.96 23.25 -15.74
N GLU A 73 -13.92 22.59 -16.39
CA GLU A 73 -13.78 22.17 -17.80
C GLU A 73 -13.63 23.38 -18.74
N SER A 74 -14.46 24.41 -18.57
CA SER A 74 -14.35 25.62 -19.40
C SER A 74 -13.03 26.35 -19.18
N LEU A 75 -12.60 26.50 -17.93
CA LEU A 75 -11.34 27.15 -17.57
C LEU A 75 -10.12 26.44 -18.14
N LEU A 76 -10.06 25.10 -18.04
CA LEU A 76 -8.91 24.32 -18.52
C LEU A 76 -8.87 24.20 -20.04
N THR A 77 -10.02 24.27 -20.72
CA THR A 77 -10.09 24.27 -22.19
C THR A 77 -9.51 25.55 -22.79
N ASN A 78 -9.71 26.70 -22.13
CA ASN A 78 -9.28 28.00 -22.63
C ASN A 78 -7.75 28.22 -22.59
N GLU A 79 -7.04 27.54 -21.69
CA GLU A 79 -5.60 27.74 -21.46
C GLU A 79 -4.70 26.70 -22.15
N ASN A 80 -5.26 25.86 -23.02
CA ASN A 80 -4.51 24.81 -23.73
C ASN A 80 -3.72 23.86 -22.77
N VAL A 81 -4.25 23.66 -21.56
CA VAL A 81 -3.64 22.77 -20.56
C VAL A 81 -4.18 21.36 -20.79
N LYS A 82 -3.28 20.41 -21.06
CA LYS A 82 -3.68 19.04 -21.37
C LYS A 82 -4.29 18.36 -20.14
N CYS A 83 -5.57 18.04 -20.24
CA CYS A 83 -6.34 17.29 -19.25
C CYS A 83 -6.99 16.10 -19.96
N ASN A 84 -6.83 14.91 -19.41
CA ASN A 84 -7.47 13.69 -19.93
C ASN A 84 -8.93 13.58 -19.52
N GLY A 85 -9.34 14.26 -18.46
CA GLY A 85 -10.73 14.26 -18.02
C GLY A 85 -10.93 14.74 -16.59
N ILE A 86 -12.16 15.17 -16.32
CA ILE A 86 -12.62 15.68 -15.02
C ILE A 86 -13.80 14.83 -14.54
N PHE A 87 -13.69 14.29 -13.33
CA PHE A 87 -14.62 13.31 -12.77
C PHE A 87 -15.16 13.79 -11.43
N GLU A 88 -16.47 13.72 -11.27
CA GLU A 88 -17.13 14.00 -9.99
C GLU A 88 -16.89 12.87 -8.99
N THR A 89 -16.76 13.24 -7.72
CA THR A 89 -16.68 12.27 -6.62
C THR A 89 -17.54 12.75 -5.45
N LYS A 90 -17.80 11.86 -4.48
CA LYS A 90 -18.57 12.21 -3.28
C LYS A 90 -17.98 13.35 -2.44
N LYS A 91 -16.69 13.67 -2.62
CA LYS A 91 -15.93 14.60 -1.77
C LYS A 91 -15.36 15.80 -2.52
N GLY A 92 -15.34 15.77 -3.85
CA GLY A 92 -14.67 16.78 -4.66
C GLY A 92 -14.63 16.37 -6.13
N VAL A 93 -13.70 16.98 -6.86
CA VAL A 93 -13.48 16.69 -8.28
C VAL A 93 -12.10 16.06 -8.48
N LYS A 94 -12.06 14.98 -9.25
CA LYS A 94 -10.84 14.32 -9.69
C LYS A 94 -10.46 14.84 -11.07
N ILE A 95 -9.23 15.29 -11.25
CA ILE A 95 -8.68 15.71 -12.55
C ILE A 95 -7.62 14.70 -12.97
N SER A 96 -7.69 14.20 -14.20
CA SER A 96 -6.69 13.31 -14.78
C SER A 96 -5.81 14.10 -15.74
N ALA A 97 -4.51 14.14 -15.50
CA ALA A 97 -3.53 14.79 -16.35
C ALA A 97 -2.68 13.74 -17.10
N PRO A 98 -2.16 14.04 -18.31
CA PRO A 98 -1.29 13.12 -19.05
C PRO A 98 0.04 12.81 -18.36
N SER A 99 0.54 13.72 -17.53
CA SER A 99 1.84 13.59 -16.85
C SER A 99 1.86 14.34 -15.51
N LEU A 100 2.87 14.09 -14.69
CA LEU A 100 3.08 14.83 -13.43
C LEU A 100 3.38 16.31 -13.70
N THR A 101 4.12 16.61 -14.76
CA THR A 101 4.40 17.99 -15.20
C THR A 101 3.12 18.72 -15.56
N ASP A 102 2.21 18.08 -16.29
CA ASP A 102 0.92 18.68 -16.65
C ASP A 102 0.02 18.84 -15.41
N ALA A 103 0.06 17.89 -14.46
CA ALA A 103 -0.63 18.03 -13.18
C ALA A 103 -0.12 19.26 -12.39
N HIS A 104 1.19 19.48 -12.35
CA HIS A 104 1.75 20.68 -11.71
C HIS A 104 1.33 21.97 -12.43
N LYS A 105 1.33 22.00 -13.77
CA LYS A 105 0.81 23.14 -14.53
C LYS A 105 -0.65 23.44 -14.20
N ILE A 106 -1.51 22.41 -14.15
CA ILE A 106 -2.92 22.57 -13.77
C ILE A 106 -3.03 23.12 -12.35
N ARG A 107 -2.31 22.55 -11.37
CA ARG A 107 -2.31 23.03 -9.98
C ARG A 107 -1.89 24.50 -9.90
N ASP A 108 -0.78 24.84 -10.54
CA ASP A 108 -0.23 26.20 -10.48
C ASP A 108 -1.17 27.20 -11.16
N TYR A 109 -1.84 26.79 -12.23
CA TYR A 109 -2.86 27.60 -12.87
C TYR A 109 -4.08 27.82 -11.96
N LEU A 110 -4.64 26.76 -11.37
CA LEU A 110 -5.76 26.87 -10.44
C LEU A 110 -5.44 27.77 -9.23
N SER A 111 -4.20 27.74 -8.76
CA SER A 111 -3.76 28.61 -7.65
C SER A 111 -3.75 30.10 -7.99
N LYS A 112 -3.61 30.45 -9.28
CA LYS A 112 -3.59 31.84 -9.78
C LYS A 112 -4.97 32.36 -10.16
N THR A 113 -5.95 31.49 -10.40
CA THR A 113 -7.31 31.90 -10.71
C THR A 113 -8.05 32.29 -9.42
N GLU A 114 -8.54 33.53 -9.31
CA GLU A 114 -9.24 34.01 -8.09
C GLU A 114 -10.35 33.06 -7.61
N THR A 115 -11.20 32.58 -8.52
CA THR A 115 -12.30 31.62 -8.25
C THR A 115 -11.85 30.30 -7.61
N PHE A 116 -10.59 29.91 -7.80
CA PHE A 116 -10.04 28.60 -7.43
C PHE A 116 -8.81 28.67 -6.52
N SER A 117 -8.33 29.88 -6.22
CA SER A 117 -7.13 30.15 -5.43
C SER A 117 -7.19 29.58 -4.00
N ASN A 118 -8.39 29.52 -3.41
CA ASN A 118 -8.63 28.98 -2.06
C ASN A 118 -8.82 27.46 -2.04
N LEU A 119 -8.70 26.77 -3.17
CA LEU A 119 -8.94 25.33 -3.24
C LEU A 119 -7.73 24.51 -2.84
N LYS A 120 -7.98 23.44 -2.10
CA LYS A 120 -6.97 22.44 -1.81
C LYS A 120 -6.88 21.45 -2.98
N VAL A 121 -5.86 21.65 -3.82
CA VAL A 121 -5.53 20.76 -4.94
C VAL A 121 -4.43 19.80 -4.51
N ASN A 122 -4.78 18.53 -4.33
CA ASN A 122 -3.86 17.46 -3.96
C ASN A 122 -3.45 16.66 -5.21
N VAL A 123 -2.19 16.79 -5.64
CA VAL A 123 -1.63 15.90 -6.67
C VAL A 123 -1.41 14.54 -6.04
N ILE A 124 -2.08 13.50 -6.56
CA ILE A 124 -1.95 12.13 -6.06
C ILE A 124 -0.71 11.52 -6.70
N THR A 125 0.38 11.52 -5.94
CA THR A 125 1.59 10.76 -6.26
C THR A 125 1.60 9.44 -5.49
N LYS A 126 2.39 8.49 -5.98
CA LYS A 126 2.68 7.26 -5.22
C LYS A 126 3.50 7.62 -3.97
N GLU A 127 3.22 6.94 -2.87
CA GLU A 127 3.98 7.07 -1.61
C GLU A 127 5.31 6.34 -1.72
N LEU A 128 6.34 6.82 -1.02
CA LEU A 128 7.59 6.09 -0.89
C LEU A 128 7.38 4.76 -0.12
N PRO A 129 8.13 3.71 -0.47
CA PRO A 129 8.11 2.44 0.26
C PRO A 129 8.39 2.61 1.74
N LYS A 130 7.72 1.81 2.55
CA LYS A 130 7.92 1.77 4.00
C LYS A 130 8.34 0.38 4.40
N PHE A 131 9.31 0.28 5.31
CA PHE A 131 9.78 -0.98 5.88
C PHE A 131 9.66 -0.95 7.39
N ILE A 132 9.35 -2.10 7.98
CA ILE A 132 9.26 -2.29 9.43
C ILE A 132 10.42 -3.16 9.91
N VAL A 133 11.21 -2.63 10.85
CA VAL A 133 12.21 -3.38 11.62
C VAL A 133 11.55 -3.83 12.92
N LYS A 134 11.41 -5.14 13.11
CA LYS A 134 10.60 -5.70 14.21
C LYS A 134 11.45 -6.09 15.42
N PHE A 135 10.83 -5.99 16.59
CA PHE A 135 11.32 -6.56 17.86
C PHE A 135 12.68 -6.00 18.29
N THR A 136 12.84 -4.69 18.24
CA THR A 136 14.05 -4.01 18.74
C THR A 136 13.85 -3.50 20.17
N ASN A 137 14.94 -3.46 20.94
CA ASN A 137 14.98 -2.84 22.26
C ASN A 137 15.44 -1.37 22.21
N VAL A 138 15.71 -0.85 21.01
CA VAL A 138 16.17 0.53 20.80
C VAL A 138 14.95 1.43 20.62
N GLY A 139 14.63 2.19 21.66
CA GLY A 139 13.48 3.10 21.67
C GLY A 139 13.77 4.49 21.13
N GLU A 140 15.03 4.93 21.15
CA GLU A 140 15.45 6.26 20.70
C GLU A 140 15.77 6.26 19.21
N GLU A 141 15.30 7.29 18.50
CA GLU A 141 15.42 7.39 17.04
C GLU A 141 16.88 7.51 16.59
N GLU A 142 17.63 8.42 17.21
CA GLU A 142 19.03 8.70 16.89
C GLU A 142 19.89 7.44 17.05
N LYS A 143 19.76 6.77 18.21
CA LYS A 143 20.45 5.51 18.51
C LYS A 143 20.05 4.39 17.57
N PHE A 144 18.78 4.33 17.16
CA PHE A 144 18.31 3.34 16.19
C PHE A 144 18.96 3.56 14.82
N MET A 145 19.00 4.80 14.34
CA MET A 145 19.60 5.16 13.05
C MET A 145 21.12 4.96 13.05
N GLU A 146 21.79 5.31 14.14
CA GLU A 146 23.24 5.06 14.32
C GLU A 146 23.55 3.57 14.22
N GLN A 147 22.86 2.73 14.98
CA GLN A 147 23.10 1.27 14.96
C GLN A 147 22.75 0.64 13.61
N LEU A 148 21.67 1.10 12.97
CA LEU A 148 21.24 0.61 11.67
C LEU A 148 22.28 0.91 10.59
N THR A 149 22.83 2.12 10.55
CA THR A 149 23.81 2.50 9.52
C THR A 149 25.19 1.92 9.79
N LEU A 150 25.62 1.85 11.06
CA LEU A 150 26.94 1.33 11.43
C LEU A 150 27.12 -0.15 11.11
N LYS A 151 26.09 -0.97 11.34
CA LYS A 151 26.17 -2.44 11.19
C LYS A 151 25.65 -2.97 9.86
N ASN A 152 25.12 -2.10 9.01
CA ASN A 152 24.61 -2.48 7.69
C ASN A 152 25.20 -1.52 6.65
N PRO A 153 26.46 -1.71 6.22
CA PRO A 153 27.16 -0.76 5.32
C PRO A 153 26.42 -0.47 4.01
N ILE A 154 25.67 -1.46 3.49
CA ILE A 154 24.80 -1.32 2.31
C ILE A 154 23.71 -0.23 2.47
N LEU A 155 23.39 0.16 3.70
CA LEU A 155 22.38 1.17 4.01
C LEU A 155 22.95 2.57 4.23
N LYS A 156 24.27 2.72 4.32
CA LYS A 156 24.92 3.97 4.75
C LYS A 156 24.65 5.14 3.79
N ASP A 157 24.65 4.87 2.48
CA ASP A 157 24.45 5.89 1.44
C ASP A 157 22.98 6.04 1.01
N ILE A 158 22.06 5.38 1.72
CA ILE A 158 20.63 5.45 1.44
C ILE A 158 20.01 6.49 2.39
N SER A 159 19.28 7.46 1.81
CA SER A 159 18.55 8.47 2.59
C SER A 159 17.32 7.87 3.27
N LEU A 160 17.55 7.19 4.40
CA LEU A 160 16.50 6.58 5.22
C LEU A 160 15.86 7.60 6.16
N LYS A 161 14.53 7.56 6.27
CA LYS A 161 13.78 8.42 7.19
C LYS A 161 12.99 7.58 8.19
N PRO A 162 13.34 7.57 9.48
CA PRO A 162 12.48 7.00 10.51
C PRO A 162 11.16 7.80 10.59
N LEU A 163 10.03 7.10 10.55
CA LEU A 163 8.70 7.74 10.58
C LEU A 163 8.10 7.71 11.98
N PHE A 164 8.00 6.53 12.56
CA PHE A 164 7.46 6.30 13.90
C PHE A 164 7.82 4.89 14.39
N LYS A 165 7.65 4.67 15.69
CA LYS A 165 7.74 3.34 16.31
C LYS A 165 6.38 2.88 16.83
N ILE A 166 6.15 1.57 16.80
CA ILE A 166 5.03 0.91 17.49
C ILE A 166 5.62 0.14 18.67
N THR A 167 5.05 0.32 19.86
CA THR A 167 5.41 -0.47 21.04
C THR A 167 4.45 -1.65 21.18
N LEU A 168 4.97 -2.86 21.30
CA LEU A 168 4.21 -4.09 21.52
C LEU A 168 5.03 -5.01 22.43
N ASN A 169 4.45 -5.45 23.55
CA ASN A 169 5.10 -6.35 24.51
C ASN A 169 6.52 -5.88 24.93
N ASP A 170 6.63 -4.61 25.31
CA ASP A 170 7.90 -3.95 25.69
C ASP A 170 9.00 -3.94 24.61
N GLN A 171 8.64 -4.27 23.37
CA GLN A 171 9.52 -4.20 22.21
C GLN A 171 9.05 -3.11 21.25
N TYR A 172 10.01 -2.50 20.57
CA TYR A 172 9.75 -1.49 19.55
C TYR A 172 9.74 -2.11 18.15
N HIS A 173 8.93 -1.52 17.29
CA HIS A 173 8.90 -1.81 15.86
C HIS A 173 9.03 -0.49 15.11
N TRP A 174 10.19 -0.25 14.49
CA TRP A 174 10.46 0.98 13.76
C TRP A 174 9.94 0.89 12.33
N ILE A 175 9.26 1.95 11.90
CA ILE A 175 8.84 2.12 10.51
C ILE A 175 9.78 3.14 9.86
N LEU A 176 10.39 2.73 8.77
CA LEU A 176 11.32 3.50 7.94
C LEU A 176 10.64 3.81 6.60
N GLU A 177 10.73 5.06 6.16
CA GLU A 177 10.51 5.43 4.76
C GLU A 177 11.82 5.27 3.99
N VAL A 178 11.74 4.67 2.82
CA VAL A 178 12.87 4.27 1.99
C VAL A 178 12.69 4.85 0.59
N PRO A 179 13.73 5.45 -0.02
CA PRO A 179 13.69 5.88 -1.41
C PRO A 179 13.32 4.74 -2.37
N SER A 180 12.55 5.03 -3.43
CA SER A 180 12.06 4.01 -4.38
C SER A 180 13.19 3.20 -5.02
N ASN A 181 14.31 3.83 -5.34
CA ASN A 181 15.50 3.18 -5.92
C ASN A 181 16.16 2.16 -4.96
N ALA A 182 15.94 2.27 -3.65
CA ALA A 182 16.45 1.35 -2.64
C ALA A 182 15.46 0.22 -2.29
N TYR A 183 14.25 0.22 -2.87
CA TYR A 183 13.21 -0.77 -2.55
C TYR A 183 13.69 -2.23 -2.74
N ARG A 184 14.37 -2.51 -3.86
CA ARG A 184 14.85 -3.87 -4.17
C ARG A 184 15.89 -4.35 -3.15
N ILE A 185 16.75 -3.47 -2.68
CA ILE A 185 17.73 -3.78 -1.64
C ILE A 185 16.98 -4.20 -0.38
N PHE A 186 16.07 -3.36 0.12
CA PHE A 186 15.32 -3.63 1.34
C PHE A 186 14.44 -4.88 1.26
N SER A 187 13.84 -5.14 0.11
CA SER A 187 13.01 -6.33 -0.13
C SER A 187 13.81 -7.62 -0.04
N ASN A 188 15.10 -7.59 -0.41
CA ASN A 188 15.97 -8.76 -0.44
C ASN A 188 16.75 -8.97 0.86
N LEU A 189 16.87 -7.97 1.74
CA LEU A 189 17.63 -8.09 2.99
C LEU A 189 17.07 -9.17 3.91
N GLY A 190 15.74 -9.19 4.13
CA GLY A 190 15.05 -10.07 5.08
C GLY A 190 15.35 -9.79 6.57
N PHE A 191 16.55 -9.28 6.90
CA PHE A 191 16.94 -8.82 8.22
C PHE A 191 17.96 -7.68 8.17
N VAL A 192 18.11 -6.99 9.30
CA VAL A 192 19.14 -5.98 9.56
C VAL A 192 19.76 -6.21 10.93
N PHE A 193 20.97 -5.71 11.14
CA PHE A 193 21.63 -5.76 12.46
C PHE A 193 21.45 -4.45 13.21
N LEU A 194 21.15 -4.54 14.51
CA LEU A 194 21.21 -3.43 15.46
C LEU A 194 22.15 -3.86 16.59
N GLY A 195 23.34 -3.24 16.67
CA GLY A 195 24.41 -3.74 17.52
C GLY A 195 24.88 -5.14 17.10
N LEU A 196 24.67 -6.13 17.97
CA LEU A 196 24.97 -7.55 17.71
C LEU A 196 23.72 -8.39 17.41
N SER A 197 22.54 -7.77 17.44
CA SER A 197 21.25 -8.45 17.33
C SER A 197 20.70 -8.39 15.91
N LYS A 198 20.16 -9.52 15.44
CA LYS A 198 19.50 -9.66 14.13
C LYS A 198 18.01 -9.36 14.25
N HIS A 199 17.51 -8.42 13.46
CA HIS A 199 16.11 -8.02 13.46
C HIS A 199 15.48 -8.24 12.10
N LYS A 200 14.25 -8.78 12.07
CA LYS A 200 13.51 -8.98 10.82
C LYS A 200 13.13 -7.63 10.24
N ILE A 201 13.44 -7.45 8.95
CA ILE A 201 12.96 -6.33 8.16
C ILE A 201 12.00 -6.84 7.10
N MET A 202 10.90 -6.14 6.89
CA MET A 202 9.94 -6.46 5.83
C MET A 202 9.16 -5.21 5.44
N GLU A 203 8.55 -5.22 4.27
CA GLU A 203 7.73 -4.09 3.83
C GLU A 203 6.55 -3.87 4.80
N PHE A 204 6.29 -2.60 5.08
CA PHE A 204 5.20 -2.14 5.92
C PHE A 204 4.07 -1.61 5.04
N LEU A 205 2.97 -2.35 4.99
CA LEU A 205 1.74 -1.92 4.33
C LEU A 205 0.74 -1.43 5.37
N SER A 206 0.32 -0.16 5.26
CA SER A 206 -0.68 0.44 6.16
C SER A 206 -2.11 -0.02 5.83
N ILE A 207 -2.36 -1.33 5.92
CA ILE A 207 -3.69 -1.93 5.74
C ILE A 207 -4.50 -1.72 7.02
N LYS A 208 -5.53 -0.87 6.93
CA LYS A 208 -6.41 -0.58 8.06
C LYS A 208 -7.42 -1.71 8.22
N HIS A 209 -7.30 -2.48 9.29
CA HIS A 209 -8.25 -3.51 9.69
C HIS A 209 -8.86 -3.14 11.04
N CYS A 210 -10.18 -2.95 11.07
CA CYS A 210 -10.88 -2.51 12.28
C CYS A 210 -11.03 -3.68 13.25
N LYS A 211 -10.49 -3.54 14.47
CA LYS A 211 -10.59 -4.59 15.50
C LYS A 211 -11.99 -4.71 16.13
N LYS A 212 -12.87 -3.72 15.87
CA LYS A 212 -14.25 -3.69 16.36
C LYS A 212 -15.22 -4.36 15.40
N CYS A 213 -15.25 -3.97 14.13
CA CYS A 213 -16.21 -4.51 13.16
C CYS A 213 -15.63 -5.57 12.20
N ALA A 214 -14.34 -5.91 12.31
CA ALA A 214 -13.67 -6.89 11.44
C ALA A 214 -13.67 -6.55 9.93
N LEU A 215 -13.87 -5.28 9.57
CA LEU A 215 -13.83 -4.79 8.19
C LEU A 215 -12.56 -3.97 7.92
N TYR A 216 -12.18 -3.91 6.65
CA TYR A 216 -11.06 -3.11 6.17
C TYR A 216 -11.46 -1.64 5.90
N GLY A 217 -10.45 -0.78 5.80
CA GLY A 217 -10.60 0.61 5.35
C GLY A 217 -10.64 1.66 6.47
N HIS A 218 -10.82 1.25 7.73
CA HIS A 218 -10.82 2.15 8.88
C HIS A 218 -10.20 1.50 10.12
N THR A 219 -9.84 2.35 11.09
CA THR A 219 -9.31 1.95 12.40
C THR A 219 -10.44 1.85 13.42
N THR A 220 -10.25 1.12 14.51
CA THR A 220 -11.22 1.02 15.62
C THR A 220 -11.71 2.39 16.12
N LYS A 221 -10.82 3.38 16.23
CA LYS A 221 -11.15 4.75 16.66
C LYS A 221 -12.14 5.49 15.74
N ARG A 222 -12.27 5.07 14.48
CA ARG A 222 -13.15 5.67 13.46
C ARG A 222 -14.17 4.65 12.95
N CYS A 223 -14.54 3.69 13.81
CA CYS A 223 -15.51 2.67 13.47
C CYS A 223 -16.92 3.27 13.49
N PRO A 224 -17.71 3.16 12.40
CA PRO A 224 -19.09 3.64 12.38
C PRO A 224 -20.06 2.68 13.09
N TYR A 225 -19.63 1.45 13.38
CA TYR A 225 -20.46 0.44 14.02
C TYR A 225 -20.39 0.56 15.54
N ALA A 226 -21.55 0.46 16.19
CA ALA A 226 -21.69 0.53 17.65
C ALA A 226 -21.24 -0.77 18.33
N GLU A 227 -21.46 -1.93 17.71
CA GLU A 227 -21.23 -3.23 18.32
C GLU A 227 -19.87 -3.84 17.94
N ASP A 228 -19.30 -4.59 18.87
CA ASP A 228 -18.06 -5.35 18.68
C ASP A 228 -18.35 -6.73 18.10
N ARG A 229 -17.54 -7.13 17.13
CA ARG A 229 -17.56 -8.45 16.48
C ARG A 229 -16.38 -9.29 16.92
N CYS A 230 -16.62 -10.58 17.09
CA CYS A 230 -15.56 -11.54 17.34
C CYS A 230 -14.58 -11.60 16.16
N LEU A 231 -13.28 -11.41 16.42
CA LEU A 231 -12.22 -11.48 15.40
C LEU A 231 -11.91 -12.91 14.90
N LYS A 232 -12.58 -13.93 15.44
CA LYS A 232 -12.49 -15.32 14.97
C LYS A 232 -13.63 -15.72 14.02
N CYS A 233 -14.88 -15.33 14.34
CA CYS A 233 -16.08 -15.77 13.62
C CYS A 233 -16.96 -14.65 13.04
N GLY A 234 -16.81 -13.39 13.50
CA GLY A 234 -17.61 -12.25 13.05
C GLY A 234 -18.92 -11.99 13.79
N GLU A 235 -19.31 -12.90 14.68
CA GLU A 235 -20.56 -12.80 15.43
C GLU A 235 -20.46 -11.71 16.52
N LEU A 236 -21.61 -11.12 16.84
CA LEU A 236 -21.75 -10.04 17.82
C LEU A 236 -21.64 -10.58 19.25
N ALA A 237 -21.05 -9.79 20.15
CA ALA A 237 -21.07 -10.03 21.60
C ALA A 237 -20.67 -11.46 22.05
N HIS A 238 -19.72 -12.10 21.34
CA HIS A 238 -19.34 -13.49 21.59
C HIS A 238 -17.95 -13.62 22.25
N GLN A 239 -17.89 -14.26 23.43
CA GLN A 239 -16.67 -14.70 24.12
C GLN A 239 -16.74 -16.21 24.40
N GLY A 240 -16.30 -17.06 23.47
CA GLY A 240 -16.41 -18.52 23.63
C GLY A 240 -15.98 -19.33 22.41
N THR A 241 -16.24 -20.64 22.44
CA THR A 241 -15.88 -21.65 21.42
C THR A 241 -16.40 -21.29 20.02
N CYS A 242 -15.57 -20.56 19.26
CA CYS A 242 -15.86 -20.17 17.88
C CYS A 242 -15.45 -21.26 16.89
N VAL A 243 -16.31 -21.55 15.91
CA VAL A 243 -15.88 -22.12 14.63
C VAL A 243 -15.24 -21.01 13.79
N LEU A 244 -14.14 -21.32 13.09
CA LEU A 244 -13.45 -20.35 12.24
C LEU A 244 -14.36 -19.90 11.10
N SER A 245 -14.58 -18.59 11.02
CA SER A 245 -15.39 -18.02 9.96
C SER A 245 -15.01 -16.57 9.66
N CYS A 246 -14.54 -16.32 8.45
CA CYS A 246 -14.14 -15.00 8.02
C CYS A 246 -15.36 -14.13 7.72
N PHE A 247 -15.64 -13.22 8.65
CA PHE A 247 -16.71 -12.22 8.50
C PHE A 247 -16.57 -11.39 7.23
N THR A 248 -15.36 -10.93 6.92
CA THR A 248 -15.13 -10.08 5.74
C THR A 248 -15.49 -10.81 4.44
N CYS A 249 -15.08 -12.07 4.31
CA CYS A 249 -15.41 -12.91 3.15
C CYS A 249 -16.90 -13.27 3.13
N LYS A 250 -17.53 -13.54 4.27
CA LYS A 250 -19.00 -13.71 4.36
C LYS A 250 -19.74 -12.49 3.83
N THR A 251 -19.37 -11.29 4.27
CA THR A 251 -19.99 -10.04 3.81
C THR A 251 -19.76 -9.82 2.31
N LYS A 252 -18.56 -10.12 1.80
CA LYS A 252 -18.29 -10.06 0.36
C LYS A 252 -19.17 -11.02 -0.42
N ASN A 253 -19.30 -12.28 0.02
CA ASN A 253 -20.14 -13.27 -0.65
C ASN A 253 -21.61 -12.85 -0.67
N LYS A 254 -22.13 -12.24 0.41
CA LYS A 254 -23.49 -11.66 0.43
C LYS A 254 -23.66 -10.55 -0.61
N SER A 255 -22.66 -9.68 -0.77
CA SER A 255 -22.68 -8.61 -1.78
C SER A 255 -22.46 -9.10 -3.22
N ASN A 256 -21.95 -10.33 -3.40
CA ASN A 256 -21.70 -10.98 -4.69
C ASN A 256 -22.83 -11.93 -5.10
N TYR A 257 -24.03 -11.79 -4.53
CA TYR A 257 -25.16 -12.65 -4.86
C TYR A 257 -25.43 -12.60 -6.37
N GLY A 258 -25.28 -13.74 -7.08
CA GLY A 258 -25.41 -13.85 -8.53
C GLY A 258 -24.10 -13.81 -9.34
N PHE A 259 -22.93 -13.64 -8.71
CA PHE A 259 -21.62 -13.68 -9.36
C PHE A 259 -20.85 -14.96 -8.98
N ASN A 260 -20.09 -15.54 -9.93
CA ASN A 260 -19.39 -16.82 -9.77
C ASN A 260 -18.15 -16.80 -8.82
N GLU A 261 -17.82 -15.65 -8.23
CA GLU A 261 -16.64 -15.52 -7.36
C GLU A 261 -17.04 -15.53 -5.87
N ILE A 262 -16.94 -16.72 -5.27
CA ILE A 262 -17.24 -16.96 -3.85
C ILE A 262 -15.94 -17.16 -3.07
N CYS A 263 -15.71 -16.33 -2.05
CA CYS A 263 -14.58 -16.48 -1.15
C CYS A 263 -14.79 -17.64 -0.16
N LYS A 264 -13.78 -18.49 0.02
CA LYS A 264 -13.77 -19.45 1.14
C LYS A 264 -13.83 -18.70 2.47
N THR A 265 -14.71 -19.12 3.38
CA THR A 265 -14.93 -18.45 4.66
C THR A 265 -14.35 -19.19 5.85
N ASN A 266 -13.95 -20.47 5.71
CA ASN A 266 -13.39 -21.27 6.81
C ASN A 266 -11.92 -20.91 7.10
N HIS A 267 -11.67 -19.68 7.54
CA HIS A 267 -10.39 -19.21 8.04
C HIS A 267 -10.58 -18.06 9.03
N ARG A 268 -9.52 -17.74 9.80
CA ARG A 268 -9.51 -16.58 10.69
C ARG A 268 -9.65 -15.27 9.89
N ILE A 269 -10.33 -14.27 10.45
CA ILE A 269 -10.46 -12.94 9.82
C ILE A 269 -9.08 -12.33 9.53
N ALA A 270 -8.12 -12.49 10.46
CA ALA A 270 -6.75 -12.01 10.32
C ALA A 270 -5.82 -12.95 9.52
N SER A 271 -6.36 -13.91 8.76
CA SER A 271 -5.55 -14.82 7.94
C SER A 271 -4.81 -14.05 6.84
N ILE A 272 -3.50 -14.27 6.71
CA ILE A 272 -2.69 -13.72 5.62
C ILE A 272 -3.11 -14.26 4.24
N ASN A 273 -3.78 -15.41 4.20
CA ASN A 273 -4.30 -16.03 2.99
C ASN A 273 -5.77 -15.69 2.73
N CYS A 274 -6.35 -14.75 3.49
CA CYS A 274 -7.69 -14.23 3.22
C CYS A 274 -7.72 -13.52 1.86
N PRO A 275 -8.63 -13.87 0.93
CA PRO A 275 -8.73 -13.21 -0.37
C PRO A 275 -8.95 -11.70 -0.26
N GLU A 276 -9.78 -11.27 0.70
CA GLU A 276 -10.01 -9.85 0.94
C GLU A 276 -8.78 -9.15 1.52
N TYR A 277 -7.99 -9.83 2.36
CA TYR A 277 -6.70 -9.29 2.82
C TYR A 277 -5.73 -9.10 1.65
N ARG A 278 -5.59 -10.11 0.78
CA ARG A 278 -4.74 -10.03 -0.42
C ARG A 278 -5.17 -8.93 -1.37
N LYS A 279 -6.48 -8.71 -1.52
CA LYS A 279 -7.02 -7.56 -2.24
C LYS A 279 -6.59 -6.24 -1.63
N GLN A 280 -6.70 -6.09 -0.30
CA GLN A 280 -6.22 -4.87 0.38
C GLN A 280 -4.70 -4.70 0.26
N GLU A 281 -3.94 -5.80 0.28
CA GLU A 281 -2.50 -5.81 0.06
C GLU A 281 -2.16 -5.26 -1.33
N ARG A 282 -2.81 -5.75 -2.37
CA ARG A 282 -2.65 -5.27 -3.75
C ARG A 282 -3.00 -3.79 -3.89
N LEU A 283 -4.11 -3.34 -3.29
CA LEU A 283 -4.51 -1.93 -3.29
C LEU A 283 -3.56 -1.04 -2.49
N ALA A 284 -2.94 -1.56 -1.42
CA ALA A 284 -1.93 -0.83 -0.67
C ALA A 284 -0.66 -0.69 -1.51
N ARG A 285 -0.18 -1.78 -2.10
CA ARG A 285 1.02 -1.81 -2.97
C ARG A 285 0.87 -0.94 -4.21
N SER A 286 -0.31 -0.86 -4.82
CA SER A 286 -0.53 -0.03 -6.01
C SER A 286 -0.35 1.47 -5.76
N ARG A 287 -0.39 1.90 -4.49
CA ARG A 287 -0.17 3.30 -4.08
C ARG A 287 1.28 3.60 -3.74
N ILE A 288 2.16 2.59 -3.74
CA ILE A 288 3.57 2.74 -3.37
C ILE A 288 4.42 2.78 -4.65
N ASP A 289 5.44 3.62 -4.66
CA ASP A 289 6.43 3.69 -5.73
C ASP A 289 7.57 2.71 -5.45
N HIS A 290 7.56 1.58 -6.15
CA HIS A 290 8.59 0.55 -6.01
C HIS A 290 9.82 0.79 -6.89
N GLY A 291 9.91 1.93 -7.60
CA GLY A 291 11.08 2.30 -8.40
C GLY A 291 11.27 1.48 -9.67
N ASN A 292 10.17 1.01 -10.27
CA ASN A 292 10.14 0.28 -11.54
C ASN A 292 10.01 1.21 -12.74
#